data_AF-A0AAN7AE78-F1
#
_entry.id   AF-A0AAN7AE78-F1
#
_cell.length_a   1.000
_cell.length_b   1.000
_cell.length_c   1.000
_cell.angle_alpha   90.00
_cell.angle_beta   90.00
_cell.angle_gamma   90.00
#
_symmetry.space_group_name_H-M   'P 1'
#
loop_
_entity.id
_entity.type
_entity.pdbx_description
1 polymer ?
#
loop_
_entity_poly.entity_id
_entity_poly.type
_entity_poly.pdbx_seq_one_letter_code
_entity_poly.pdbx_strand_id
1 'polypeptide(L)'
;MSDQSAPDLSLPTTAPGSVGNYYDGAVEMLPAALYTLVELSDNELQELQRDCESQSNIETPGSSVRLAAPRYRFVGEPLRAVYDYHLEQNPPSAREHSLDPIHFVVACSRDWKTQGVLVITLDDEDNNDGEFKTDAVKCKAEDVGINLIGLQLANTDWQEFKDSYALPSASGEDGDDGDDDDDDDKNDEGDHRQEPTPPDDPGSPTSGPIPPSAPAHRDSVPIAVYAVPGVDVQKLIQTLEPGGSRKRPENFNCRLQAILSSSDPVQEAMDLHPQRCVRNNFLHKFLFLIADTTDFSESGILLASLGGQVKDKQFPARETQRVACTAKSAVQDAICTMAQGLRGWTPPEGEHCVYVFRWKRRHDEKKQPPERIAPLLDAKWDRPGRPEGEERILLAGSRFVREPGQLPKMVEWDLRAAVEKWPEVCWEQRFRRNFVRKYFLCVDTGDAEKEGVMVVKIDWDGDISGGKEKAKELDLTTKVGKMRVGVGEAWNVVNGLVEGTREWEGVKAEWRMPIKLTSDGQGGEKSSS
;
A
#
# COMPACT_ATOMS: atom_id res chain seq x y z
N MET A 1 -52.85 13.92 17.29
CA MET A 1 -51.45 13.52 17.05
C MET A 1 -51.28 12.21 17.78
N SER A 2 -51.04 11.13 17.05
CA SER A 2 -50.85 9.82 17.66
C SER A 2 -49.46 9.77 18.28
N ASP A 3 -49.39 9.29 19.51
CA ASP A 3 -48.14 9.09 20.25
C ASP A 3 -47.33 8.02 19.51
N GLN A 4 -46.26 8.41 18.81
CA GLN A 4 -45.38 7.45 18.14
C GLN A 4 -44.47 6.86 19.22
N SER A 5 -44.82 5.65 19.68
CA SER A 5 -43.96 4.83 20.51
C SER A 5 -42.57 4.75 19.90
N ALA A 6 -41.52 4.91 20.73
CA ALA A 6 -40.14 4.82 20.28
C ALA A 6 -39.90 3.51 19.52
N PRO A 7 -39.13 3.52 18.41
CA PRO A 7 -38.85 2.30 17.64
C PRO A 7 -38.17 1.24 18.50
N ASP A 8 -38.51 -0.03 18.25
CA ASP A 8 -37.77 -1.17 18.80
C ASP A 8 -36.41 -1.28 18.09
N LEU A 9 -35.34 -1.01 18.84
CA LEU A 9 -33.95 -1.03 18.36
C LEU A 9 -33.22 -2.33 18.73
N SER A 10 -33.94 -3.41 19.05
CA SER A 10 -33.31 -4.71 19.32
C SER A 10 -32.73 -5.34 18.04
N LEU A 11 -31.50 -5.86 18.17
CA LEU A 11 -30.78 -6.63 17.15
C LEU A 11 -30.48 -8.05 17.67
N PRO A 12 -30.35 -9.05 16.78
CA PRO A 12 -29.80 -10.35 17.16
C PRO A 12 -28.32 -10.21 17.56
N THR A 13 -27.90 -10.86 18.66
CA THR A 13 -26.51 -10.73 19.17
C THR A 13 -25.44 -11.17 18.16
N THR A 14 -25.79 -12.07 17.24
CA THR A 14 -24.87 -12.62 16.22
C THR A 14 -25.54 -12.67 14.85
N ALA A 15 -24.76 -12.39 13.80
CA ALA A 15 -25.16 -12.59 12.41
C ALA A 15 -25.03 -14.06 11.98
N PRO A 16 -25.66 -14.48 10.87
CA PRO A 16 -25.48 -15.83 10.35
C PRO A 16 -24.02 -16.07 9.92
N GLY A 17 -23.48 -17.26 10.20
CA GLY A 17 -22.11 -17.65 9.81
C GLY A 17 -21.76 -17.50 8.33
N SER A 18 -22.76 -17.32 7.46
CA SER A 18 -22.56 -16.98 6.05
C SER A 18 -22.06 -15.55 5.81
N VAL A 19 -22.15 -14.62 6.77
CA VAL A 19 -21.57 -13.27 6.68
C VAL A 19 -20.06 -13.32 6.40
N GLY A 20 -19.36 -14.33 6.92
CA GLY A 20 -17.95 -14.57 6.61
C GLY A 20 -17.63 -14.70 5.11
N ASN A 21 -18.58 -15.10 4.27
CA ASN A 21 -18.37 -15.20 2.83
C ASN A 21 -18.18 -13.82 2.16
N TYR A 22 -18.59 -12.72 2.80
CA TYR A 22 -18.38 -11.38 2.24
C TYR A 22 -16.88 -11.03 2.15
N TYR A 23 -16.05 -11.61 3.03
CA TYR A 23 -14.59 -11.44 2.99
C TYR A 23 -13.90 -12.16 1.82
N ASP A 24 -14.56 -13.14 1.20
CA ASP A 24 -14.07 -13.86 0.01
C ASP A 24 -14.40 -13.13 -1.32
N GLY A 25 -15.13 -12.00 -1.24
CA GLY A 25 -15.62 -11.24 -2.39
C GLY A 25 -14.61 -10.26 -3.01
N ALA A 26 -14.94 -9.74 -4.19
CA ALA A 26 -14.19 -8.64 -4.80
C ALA A 26 -14.49 -7.33 -4.06
N VAL A 27 -13.45 -6.71 -3.48
CA VAL A 27 -13.58 -5.56 -2.58
C VAL A 27 -13.69 -4.25 -3.36
N GLU A 28 -14.90 -3.91 -3.79
CA GLU A 28 -15.26 -2.54 -4.14
C GLU A 28 -15.73 -1.79 -2.88
N MET A 29 -15.42 -0.49 -2.76
CA MET A 29 -15.98 0.36 -1.70
C MET A 29 -17.45 0.65 -2.02
N LEU A 30 -18.34 -0.17 -1.47
CA LEU A 30 -19.78 -0.09 -1.72
C LEU A 30 -20.44 0.86 -0.72
N PRO A 31 -21.45 1.65 -1.13
CA PRO A 31 -22.13 2.54 -0.21
C PRO A 31 -22.95 1.77 0.81
N ALA A 32 -22.89 2.19 2.07
CA ALA A 32 -23.74 1.63 3.11
C ALA A 32 -25.22 1.91 2.82
N ALA A 33 -26.07 0.94 3.13
CA ALA A 33 -27.50 1.02 2.91
C ALA A 33 -28.16 1.96 3.94
N LEU A 34 -28.93 2.95 3.47
CA LEU A 34 -29.69 3.86 4.33
C LEU A 34 -31.17 3.46 4.39
N TYR A 35 -31.67 3.26 5.61
CA TYR A 35 -33.04 2.91 5.95
C TYR A 35 -33.66 3.89 6.97
N THR A 36 -34.98 3.86 7.14
CA THR A 36 -35.69 4.59 8.20
C THR A 36 -36.76 3.75 8.89
N LEU A 37 -36.80 3.80 10.22
CA LEU A 37 -37.88 3.26 11.07
C LEU A 37 -38.96 4.30 11.40
N VAL A 38 -38.67 5.58 11.12
CA VAL A 38 -39.57 6.71 11.31
C VAL A 38 -40.09 7.25 9.99
N GLU A 39 -41.26 7.87 10.02
CA GLU A 39 -41.81 8.54 8.84
C GLU A 39 -40.91 9.71 8.44
N LEU A 40 -40.35 9.67 7.22
CA LEU A 40 -39.57 10.74 6.60
C LEU A 40 -40.00 10.88 5.13
N SER A 41 -40.27 12.11 4.70
CA SER A 41 -40.57 12.43 3.31
C SER A 41 -39.37 12.18 2.39
N ASP A 42 -39.59 12.08 1.07
CA ASP A 42 -38.50 11.86 0.11
C ASP A 42 -37.44 12.98 0.17
N ASN A 43 -37.86 14.23 0.44
CA ASN A 43 -36.96 15.36 0.61
C ASN A 43 -36.12 15.23 1.90
N GLU A 44 -36.74 14.85 3.02
CA GLU A 44 -36.04 14.62 4.29
C GLU A 44 -35.06 13.44 4.19
N LEU A 45 -35.40 12.38 3.44
CA LEU A 45 -34.48 11.26 3.19
C LEU A 45 -33.31 11.61 2.28
N GLN A 46 -33.53 12.41 1.24
CA GLN A 46 -32.44 12.94 0.41
C GLN A 46 -31.57 13.94 1.18
N GLU A 47 -32.15 14.70 2.12
CA GLU A 47 -31.41 15.58 3.02
C GLU A 47 -30.57 14.79 4.00
N LEU A 48 -31.15 13.80 4.68
CA LEU A 48 -30.43 12.87 5.53
C LEU A 48 -29.30 12.15 4.78
N GLN A 49 -29.52 11.71 3.53
CA GLN A 49 -28.45 11.09 2.74
C GLN A 49 -27.31 12.09 2.48
N ARG A 50 -27.62 13.35 2.13
CA ARG A 50 -26.61 14.41 1.97
C ARG A 50 -25.90 14.74 3.28
N ASP A 51 -26.61 14.76 4.40
CA ASP A 51 -26.03 14.95 5.74
C ASP A 51 -25.07 13.78 6.04
N CYS A 52 -25.50 12.53 5.85
CA CYS A 52 -24.68 11.31 5.98
C CYS A 52 -23.42 11.30 5.11
N GLU A 53 -23.45 11.98 3.96
CA GLU A 53 -22.32 12.13 3.07
C GLU A 53 -21.63 13.50 3.18
N SER A 54 -21.94 14.34 4.17
CA SER A 54 -21.50 15.74 4.16
C SER A 54 -20.00 15.93 4.41
N GLN A 55 -19.43 15.29 5.44
CA GLN A 55 -18.06 15.59 5.87
C GLN A 55 -16.97 15.09 4.92
N SER A 56 -17.20 14.01 4.17
CA SER A 56 -16.07 13.29 3.59
C SER A 56 -15.58 13.77 2.21
N ASN A 57 -16.21 14.76 1.54
CA ASN A 57 -15.86 15.31 0.19
C ASN A 57 -16.11 14.44 -1.11
N ILE A 58 -17.36 14.04 -1.43
CA ILE A 58 -17.76 13.27 -2.67
C ILE A 58 -18.59 14.14 -3.62
N GLU A 59 -18.43 13.95 -4.93
CA GLU A 59 -19.15 14.75 -5.95
C GLU A 59 -20.50 14.15 -6.38
N THR A 60 -20.70 12.84 -6.18
CA THR A 60 -21.90 12.10 -6.59
C THR A 60 -22.69 11.59 -5.37
N PRO A 61 -23.91 12.08 -5.11
CA PRO A 61 -24.73 11.59 -4.01
C PRO A 61 -25.03 10.09 -4.14
N GLY A 62 -24.88 9.35 -3.05
CA GLY A 62 -25.13 7.91 -2.97
C GLY A 62 -23.91 7.07 -3.26
N SER A 63 -22.70 7.58 -2.97
CA SER A 63 -21.43 6.90 -3.19
C SER A 63 -20.80 6.35 -1.91
N SER A 64 -21.10 6.90 -0.72
CA SER A 64 -20.74 6.27 0.56
C SER A 64 -21.96 5.87 1.40
N VAL A 65 -23.10 6.56 1.25
CA VAL A 65 -24.36 6.20 1.92
C VAL A 65 -25.52 6.36 0.93
N ARG A 66 -26.28 5.29 0.69
CA ARG A 66 -27.30 5.24 -0.38
C ARG A 66 -28.63 4.70 0.13
N LEU A 67 -29.74 5.37 -0.20
CA LEU A 67 -31.08 4.84 0.07
C LEU A 67 -31.26 3.44 -0.55
N ALA A 68 -31.60 2.46 0.28
CA ALA A 68 -31.70 1.05 -0.09
C ALA A 68 -32.94 0.77 -0.97
N ALA A 69 -32.82 0.96 -2.28
CA ALA A 69 -33.87 0.58 -3.23
C ALA A 69 -33.98 -0.96 -3.34
N PRO A 70 -35.18 -1.54 -3.49
CA PRO A 70 -36.48 -0.87 -3.64
C PRO A 70 -37.16 -0.44 -2.32
N ARG A 71 -36.72 -0.93 -1.14
CA ARG A 71 -37.38 -0.67 0.14
C ARG A 71 -36.41 -0.13 1.20
N TYR A 72 -36.50 1.17 1.45
CA TYR A 72 -35.74 1.88 2.48
C TYR A 72 -36.60 2.42 3.64
N ARG A 73 -37.93 2.22 3.59
CA ARG A 73 -38.89 2.63 4.63
C ARG A 73 -39.45 1.41 5.38
N PHE A 74 -39.33 1.44 6.70
CA PHE A 74 -39.74 0.41 7.65
C PHE A 74 -40.53 1.06 8.81
N VAL A 75 -41.46 1.96 8.45
CA VAL A 75 -42.11 2.86 9.40
C VAL A 75 -43.00 2.10 10.38
N GLY A 76 -42.63 2.12 11.66
CA GLY A 76 -43.34 1.37 12.72
C GLY A 76 -42.99 -0.13 12.79
N GLU A 77 -41.99 -0.59 12.03
CA GLU A 77 -41.40 -1.92 12.16
C GLU A 77 -40.20 -1.88 13.14
N PRO A 78 -39.78 -3.02 13.72
CA PRO A 78 -38.58 -3.08 14.54
C PRO A 78 -37.30 -3.01 13.68
N LEU A 79 -36.18 -2.59 14.27
CA LEU A 79 -34.86 -2.60 13.64
C LEU A 79 -34.47 -3.97 13.06
N ARG A 80 -34.90 -5.06 13.73
CA ARG A 80 -34.76 -6.42 13.21
C ARG A 80 -35.33 -6.62 11.79
N ALA A 81 -36.41 -5.94 11.42
CA ALA A 81 -36.97 -6.05 10.06
C ALA A 81 -36.06 -5.43 8.99
N VAL A 82 -35.28 -4.40 9.35
CA VAL A 82 -34.25 -3.82 8.49
C VAL A 82 -33.06 -4.79 8.37
N TYR A 83 -32.60 -5.34 9.49
CA TYR A 83 -31.53 -6.34 9.54
C TYR A 83 -31.85 -7.58 8.67
N ASP A 84 -33.03 -8.18 8.84
CA ASP A 84 -33.45 -9.36 8.09
C ASP A 84 -33.52 -9.04 6.57
N TYR A 85 -34.05 -7.86 6.21
CA TYR A 85 -34.10 -7.40 4.81
C TYR A 85 -32.72 -7.07 4.21
N HIS A 86 -31.78 -6.53 4.99
CA HIS A 86 -30.44 -6.22 4.52
C HIS A 86 -29.69 -7.49 4.10
N LEU A 87 -29.78 -8.55 4.92
CA LEU A 87 -29.27 -9.89 4.60
C LEU A 87 -29.94 -10.49 3.35
N GLU A 88 -31.24 -10.26 3.14
CA GLU A 88 -31.96 -10.69 1.94
C GLU A 88 -31.54 -9.94 0.66
N GLN A 89 -31.21 -8.65 0.74
CA GLN A 89 -30.73 -7.87 -0.41
C GLN A 89 -29.27 -8.15 -0.75
N ASN A 90 -28.45 -8.48 0.26
CA ASN A 90 -27.03 -8.81 0.12
C ASN A 90 -26.78 -10.29 0.46
N PRO A 91 -27.38 -11.29 -0.23
CA PRO A 91 -27.20 -12.68 0.15
C PRO A 91 -25.72 -13.08 0.01
N PRO A 92 -25.09 -13.76 1.00
CA PRO A 92 -23.67 -14.13 0.96
C PRO A 92 -23.27 -15.19 -0.10
N SER A 93 -24.15 -15.47 -1.05
CA SER A 93 -23.89 -16.27 -2.25
C SER A 93 -23.92 -15.45 -3.54
N ALA A 94 -24.19 -14.14 -3.46
CA ALA A 94 -24.04 -13.21 -4.56
C ALA A 94 -22.57 -13.10 -4.99
N ARG A 95 -22.35 -12.81 -6.27
CA ARG A 95 -21.00 -12.57 -6.84
C ARG A 95 -20.64 -11.09 -6.94
N GLU A 96 -21.65 -10.24 -6.88
CA GLU A 96 -21.58 -8.79 -7.02
C GLU A 96 -22.61 -8.21 -6.04
N HIS A 97 -22.20 -7.20 -5.26
CA HIS A 97 -23.04 -6.49 -4.30
C HIS A 97 -23.21 -5.04 -4.76
N SER A 98 -24.32 -4.39 -4.39
CA SER A 98 -24.63 -3.00 -4.82
C SER A 98 -24.65 -1.98 -3.67
N LEU A 99 -24.51 -2.50 -2.45
CA LEU A 99 -24.48 -1.84 -1.15
C LEU A 99 -23.46 -2.59 -0.29
N ASP A 100 -22.87 -1.93 0.71
CA ASP A 100 -22.05 -2.61 1.74
C ASP A 100 -22.87 -3.77 2.34
N PRO A 101 -22.33 -5.00 2.38
CA PRO A 101 -23.03 -6.17 2.93
C PRO A 101 -22.80 -6.38 4.43
N ILE A 102 -21.88 -5.65 5.08
CA ILE A 102 -21.53 -5.74 6.51
C ILE A 102 -22.12 -4.55 7.28
N HIS A 103 -22.07 -3.33 6.73
CA HIS A 103 -22.49 -2.11 7.42
C HIS A 103 -23.73 -1.44 6.81
N PHE A 104 -24.63 -0.96 7.66
CA PHE A 104 -25.78 -0.16 7.23
C PHE A 104 -26.20 0.91 8.25
N VAL A 105 -27.03 1.85 7.78
CA VAL A 105 -27.41 3.08 8.49
C VAL A 105 -28.92 3.15 8.64
N VAL A 106 -29.41 3.49 9.83
CA VAL A 106 -30.84 3.55 10.15
C VAL A 106 -31.21 4.85 10.87
N ALA A 107 -32.15 5.59 10.28
CA ALA A 107 -32.83 6.69 10.96
C ALA A 107 -33.88 6.16 11.94
N CYS A 108 -33.64 6.37 13.24
CA CYS A 108 -34.54 6.02 14.34
C CYS A 108 -35.28 7.23 14.95
N SER A 109 -34.98 8.45 14.50
CA SER A 109 -35.60 9.70 14.96
C SER A 109 -35.90 10.62 13.78
N ARG A 110 -37.01 11.37 13.86
CA ARG A 110 -37.31 12.45 12.90
C ARG A 110 -36.37 13.64 13.04
N ASP A 111 -35.73 13.80 14.19
CA ASP A 111 -34.71 14.82 14.43
C ASP A 111 -33.31 14.19 14.40
N TRP A 112 -32.93 13.67 13.23
CA TRP A 112 -31.60 13.06 13.03
C TRP A 112 -30.45 14.07 13.17
N LYS A 113 -30.75 15.37 13.07
CA LYS A 113 -29.75 16.44 13.15
C LYS A 113 -29.25 16.65 14.58
N THR A 114 -30.14 16.56 15.59
CA THR A 114 -29.72 16.59 17.01
C THR A 114 -29.49 15.19 17.57
N GLN A 115 -30.28 14.20 17.14
CA GLN A 115 -30.22 12.85 17.72
C GLN A 115 -29.20 11.94 17.04
N GLY A 116 -28.73 12.27 15.84
CA GLY A 116 -27.92 11.37 15.03
C GLY A 116 -28.72 10.24 14.39
N VAL A 117 -27.99 9.29 13.82
CA VAL A 117 -28.50 8.03 13.26
C VAL A 117 -27.83 6.84 13.93
N LEU A 118 -28.38 5.65 13.72
CA LEU A 118 -27.76 4.40 14.13
C LEU A 118 -26.94 3.84 12.96
N VAL A 119 -25.67 3.51 13.19
CA VAL A 119 -24.86 2.68 12.29
C VAL A 119 -24.78 1.30 12.90
N ILE A 120 -25.00 0.27 12.09
CA ILE A 120 -25.03 -1.14 12.48
C ILE A 120 -23.89 -1.84 11.75
N THR A 121 -23.16 -2.70 12.46
CA THR A 121 -22.30 -3.73 11.86
C THR A 121 -22.91 -5.12 12.04
N LEU A 122 -22.69 -5.99 11.05
CA LEU A 122 -22.93 -7.43 11.14
C LEU A 122 -21.72 -8.22 11.66
N ASP A 123 -20.57 -7.55 11.79
CA ASP A 123 -19.32 -8.09 12.32
C ASP A 123 -18.55 -6.98 13.06
N ASP A 124 -18.38 -7.11 14.38
CA ASP A 124 -17.61 -6.16 15.19
C ASP A 124 -16.09 -6.41 15.18
N GLU A 125 -15.64 -7.36 14.35
CA GLU A 125 -14.25 -7.81 14.14
C GLU A 125 -13.58 -8.46 15.38
N ASP A 126 -14.23 -8.54 16.55
CA ASP A 126 -13.77 -9.30 17.73
C ASP A 126 -14.12 -10.79 17.60
N ASN A 127 -13.70 -11.39 16.48
CA ASN A 127 -14.01 -12.77 16.09
C ASN A 127 -13.11 -13.82 16.76
N ASN A 128 -12.67 -13.59 18.00
CA ASN A 128 -11.83 -14.52 18.77
C ASN A 128 -12.48 -15.91 18.97
N ASP A 129 -13.82 -15.98 18.95
CA ASP A 129 -14.61 -17.22 19.13
C ASP A 129 -15.22 -17.77 17.83
N GLY A 130 -15.03 -17.09 16.68
CA GLY A 130 -15.57 -17.50 15.38
C GLY A 130 -17.07 -17.24 15.16
N GLU A 131 -17.69 -16.39 15.99
CA GLU A 131 -19.07 -15.91 15.83
C GLU A 131 -19.08 -14.43 15.40
N PHE A 132 -19.70 -14.13 14.25
CA PHE A 132 -19.90 -12.74 13.79
C PHE A 132 -20.90 -12.02 14.70
N LYS A 133 -20.42 -11.14 15.59
CA LYS A 133 -21.26 -10.36 16.50
C LYS A 133 -21.88 -9.18 15.77
N THR A 134 -23.15 -8.89 16.04
CA THR A 134 -23.77 -7.62 15.59
C THR A 134 -23.69 -6.60 16.69
N ASP A 135 -23.48 -5.34 16.31
CA ASP A 135 -23.44 -4.23 17.24
C ASP A 135 -23.91 -2.95 16.52
N ALA A 136 -24.27 -1.92 17.31
CA ALA A 136 -24.81 -0.68 16.77
C ALA A 136 -24.40 0.53 17.60
N VAL A 137 -23.94 1.58 16.91
CA VAL A 137 -23.51 2.84 17.51
C VAL A 137 -24.36 4.00 17.01
N LYS A 138 -24.71 4.91 17.92
CA LYS A 138 -25.40 6.15 17.59
C LYS A 138 -24.35 7.23 17.32
N CYS A 139 -24.29 7.73 16.09
CA CYS A 139 -23.35 8.78 15.69
C CYS A 139 -24.09 9.94 15.01
N LYS A 140 -23.45 11.09 14.88
CA LYS A 140 -24.04 12.20 14.13
C LYS A 140 -24.14 11.81 12.66
N ALA A 141 -25.22 12.23 11.99
CA ALA A 141 -25.37 12.00 10.55
C ALA A 141 -24.13 12.48 9.77
N GLU A 142 -23.65 13.70 10.03
CA GLU A 142 -22.52 14.31 9.31
C GLU A 142 -21.25 13.43 9.24
N ASP A 143 -20.99 12.64 10.28
CA ASP A 143 -19.77 11.84 10.41
C ASP A 143 -19.91 10.41 9.82
N VAL A 144 -21.11 9.96 9.44
CA VAL A 144 -21.39 8.58 9.05
C VAL A 144 -20.53 8.13 7.87
N GLY A 145 -20.57 8.90 6.77
CA GLY A 145 -19.92 8.51 5.53
C GLY A 145 -18.39 8.43 5.62
N ILE A 146 -17.74 9.24 6.47
CA ILE A 146 -16.28 9.18 6.65
C ILE A 146 -15.86 7.97 7.49
N ASN A 147 -16.61 7.65 8.54
CA ASN A 147 -16.30 6.52 9.42
C ASN A 147 -16.55 5.17 8.73
N LEU A 148 -17.61 5.06 7.91
CA LEU A 148 -17.85 3.86 7.10
C LEU A 148 -16.72 3.58 6.09
N ILE A 149 -16.20 4.61 5.43
CA ILE A 149 -15.01 4.48 4.56
C ILE A 149 -13.79 4.06 5.40
N GLY A 150 -13.64 4.61 6.61
CA GLY A 150 -12.59 4.23 7.56
C GLY A 150 -12.63 2.74 7.94
N LEU A 151 -13.82 2.21 8.26
CA LEU A 151 -14.07 0.80 8.55
C LEU A 151 -13.77 -0.08 7.32
N GLN A 152 -14.32 0.24 6.15
CA GLN A 152 -14.08 -0.49 4.90
C GLN A 152 -12.60 -0.54 4.47
N LEU A 153 -11.81 0.46 4.86
CA LEU A 153 -10.37 0.54 4.59
C LEU A 153 -9.51 -0.01 5.75
N ALA A 154 -10.10 -0.54 6.83
CA ALA A 154 -9.41 -0.94 8.06
C ALA A 154 -8.47 0.13 8.63
N ASN A 155 -8.85 1.41 8.49
CA ASN A 155 -8.14 2.56 9.05
C ASN A 155 -8.67 2.96 10.44
N THR A 156 -9.87 2.51 10.78
CA THR A 156 -10.54 2.64 12.07
C THR A 156 -11.27 1.32 12.32
N ASP A 157 -11.13 0.73 13.50
CA ASP A 157 -11.87 -0.46 13.89
C ASP A 157 -13.22 -0.11 14.53
N TRP A 158 -14.09 -1.11 14.72
CA TRP A 158 -15.43 -0.88 15.26
C TRP A 158 -15.42 -0.35 16.71
N GLN A 159 -14.39 -0.63 17.50
CA GLN A 159 -14.27 -0.12 18.87
C GLN A 159 -13.74 1.32 18.89
N GLU A 160 -12.74 1.68 18.07
CA GLU A 160 -12.30 3.08 17.89
C GLU A 160 -13.45 3.97 17.37
N PHE A 161 -14.28 3.44 16.47
CA PHE A 161 -15.49 4.14 16.02
C PHE A 161 -16.49 4.35 17.16
N LYS A 162 -16.73 3.35 18.02
CA LYS A 162 -17.58 3.51 19.21
C LYS A 162 -17.02 4.49 20.23
N ASP A 163 -15.73 4.41 20.54
CA ASP A 163 -15.06 5.26 21.52
C ASP A 163 -15.11 6.74 21.12
N SER A 164 -15.17 7.02 19.81
CA SER A 164 -15.36 8.38 19.26
C SER A 164 -16.74 9.00 19.57
N TYR A 165 -17.74 8.21 19.96
CA TYR A 165 -19.10 8.67 20.33
C TYR A 165 -19.56 8.21 21.72
N ALA A 166 -18.74 7.44 22.43
CA ALA A 166 -18.96 7.10 23.83
C ALA A 166 -18.76 8.35 24.70
N LEU A 167 -19.76 8.72 25.49
CA LEU A 167 -19.61 9.79 26.48
C LEU A 167 -18.54 9.37 27.50
N PRO A 168 -17.64 10.29 27.94
CA PRO A 168 -16.66 9.99 28.96
C PRO A 168 -17.36 9.48 30.22
N SER A 169 -16.92 8.32 30.70
CA SER A 169 -17.51 7.66 31.86
C SER A 169 -17.45 8.58 33.09
N ALA A 170 -18.60 8.89 33.66
CA ALA A 170 -18.71 9.67 34.88
C ALA A 170 -18.25 8.85 36.11
N SER A 171 -16.93 8.69 36.24
CA SER A 171 -16.25 8.30 37.48
C SER A 171 -15.34 9.45 37.89
N GLY A 172 -15.94 10.52 38.40
CA GLY A 172 -15.21 11.54 39.13
C GLY A 172 -14.80 10.99 40.49
N GLU A 173 -13.52 11.11 40.82
CA GLU A 173 -13.13 11.46 42.18
C GLU A 173 -12.35 12.77 42.06
N ASP A 174 -12.97 13.84 42.56
CA ASP A 174 -12.49 15.21 42.44
C ASP A 174 -11.25 15.43 43.30
N GLY A 175 -10.18 15.91 42.67
CA GLY A 175 -9.03 16.54 43.33
C GLY A 175 -9.21 18.05 43.32
N ASP A 176 -10.20 18.53 44.08
CA ASP A 176 -10.42 19.95 44.33
C ASP A 176 -9.25 20.55 45.13
N ASP A 177 -8.61 21.58 44.57
CA ASP A 177 -7.80 22.56 45.28
C ASP A 177 -7.89 23.89 44.50
N GLY A 178 -9.03 24.56 44.68
CA GLY A 178 -9.04 25.89 45.31
C GLY A 178 -8.26 27.05 44.69
N ASP A 179 -9.04 28.05 44.30
CA ASP A 179 -8.88 29.47 44.67
C ASP A 179 -8.11 30.45 43.76
N ASP A 180 -8.91 31.44 43.36
CA ASP A 180 -8.66 32.89 43.27
C ASP A 180 -8.09 33.52 41.98
N ASP A 181 -9.04 34.11 41.24
CA ASP A 181 -9.13 35.55 40.95
C ASP A 181 -7.84 36.29 40.49
N ASP A 182 -7.84 36.80 39.25
CA ASP A 182 -8.41 38.14 39.00
C ASP A 182 -8.41 38.55 37.51
N ASP A 183 -9.28 39.53 37.21
CA ASP A 183 -9.25 40.51 36.13
C ASP A 183 -9.23 40.08 34.64
N ASP A 184 -10.43 40.22 34.05
CA ASP A 184 -10.70 40.99 32.82
C ASP A 184 -9.47 41.58 32.10
N ASP A 185 -9.03 40.95 31.00
CA ASP A 185 -8.54 41.73 29.86
C ASP A 185 -9.08 41.18 28.54
N LYS A 186 -9.98 41.97 27.93
CA LYS A 186 -10.65 41.64 26.67
C LYS A 186 -9.74 41.94 25.49
N ASN A 187 -8.78 41.05 25.25
CA ASN A 187 -8.17 40.97 23.93
C ASN A 187 -9.04 40.11 23.01
N ASP A 188 -9.66 40.83 22.09
CA ASP A 188 -10.36 40.38 20.88
C ASP A 188 -9.39 39.63 19.95
N GLU A 189 -8.93 38.45 20.36
CA GLU A 189 -8.30 37.49 19.46
C GLU A 189 -9.40 36.82 18.64
N GLY A 190 -9.62 37.34 17.43
CA GLY A 190 -10.64 36.85 16.52
C GLY A 190 -10.47 35.36 16.18
N ASP A 191 -11.57 34.75 15.71
CA ASP A 191 -11.68 33.38 15.18
C ASP A 191 -10.76 33.16 13.95
N HIS A 192 -9.45 33.19 14.20
CA HIS A 192 -8.40 32.76 13.29
C HIS A 192 -8.39 31.23 13.31
N ARG A 193 -9.36 30.64 12.59
CA ARG A 193 -9.27 29.26 12.12
C ARG A 193 -7.94 29.11 11.41
N GLN A 194 -6.97 28.49 12.09
CA GLN A 194 -5.61 28.45 11.60
C GLN A 194 -5.59 27.70 10.26
N GLU A 195 -5.09 28.37 9.22
CA GLU A 195 -5.04 27.75 7.89
C GLU A 195 -4.14 26.51 7.92
N PRO A 196 -4.53 25.42 7.24
CA PRO A 196 -3.79 24.17 7.31
C PRO A 196 -2.39 24.34 6.72
N THR A 197 -1.41 23.78 7.42
CA THR A 197 0.00 23.88 7.06
C THR A 197 0.25 23.22 5.68
N PRO A 198 1.12 23.80 4.82
CA PRO A 198 1.55 23.18 3.58
C PRO A 198 2.09 21.76 3.78
N PRO A 199 1.95 20.84 2.79
CA PRO A 199 2.31 19.43 2.96
C PRO A 199 3.81 19.19 3.15
N ASP A 200 4.65 20.17 2.82
CA ASP A 200 6.11 20.18 2.97
C ASP A 200 6.63 21.04 4.13
N ASP A 201 5.73 21.61 4.94
CA ASP A 201 6.05 22.39 6.15
C ASP A 201 5.76 21.52 7.41
N PRO A 202 6.73 21.32 8.32
CA PRO A 202 6.55 20.48 9.52
C PRO A 202 5.67 21.16 10.60
N GLY A 203 5.30 22.43 10.40
CA GLY A 203 4.63 23.26 11.40
C GLY A 203 5.48 23.48 12.66
N SER A 204 4.81 23.52 13.80
CA SER A 204 5.47 23.70 15.09
C SER A 204 6.27 22.45 15.49
N PRO A 205 7.50 22.56 16.02
CA PRO A 205 8.23 21.43 16.56
C PRO A 205 7.40 20.66 17.61
N THR A 206 6.72 21.37 18.51
CA THR A 206 5.91 20.79 19.58
C THR A 206 4.53 20.34 19.08
N SER A 207 3.81 21.20 18.33
CA SER A 207 2.43 20.93 17.90
C SER A 207 2.36 19.95 16.71
N GLY A 208 3.29 20.07 15.77
CA GLY A 208 3.21 19.50 14.42
C GLY A 208 2.63 20.49 13.41
N PRO A 209 2.36 20.03 12.17
CA PRO A 209 1.58 20.80 11.20
C PRO A 209 0.14 20.93 11.67
N ILE A 210 -0.49 22.06 11.34
CA ILE A 210 -1.94 22.24 11.51
C ILE A 210 -2.62 21.26 10.54
N PRO A 211 -3.43 20.31 11.04
CA PRO A 211 -4.09 19.32 10.19
C PRO A 211 -5.08 20.01 9.24
N PRO A 212 -5.32 19.45 8.04
CA PRO A 212 -6.42 19.90 7.21
C PRO A 212 -7.74 19.57 7.90
N SER A 213 -8.76 20.42 7.73
CA SER A 213 -10.09 20.20 8.30
C SER A 213 -10.85 19.01 7.67
N ALA A 214 -10.33 18.48 6.56
CA ALA A 214 -10.79 17.28 5.87
C ALA A 214 -9.60 16.65 5.10
N PRO A 215 -9.62 15.34 4.80
CA PRO A 215 -8.56 14.72 4.00
C PRO A 215 -8.53 15.24 2.54
N ALA A 216 -7.40 15.02 1.87
CA ALA A 216 -7.13 15.42 0.48
C ALA A 216 -8.11 14.83 -0.57
N HIS A 217 -8.76 13.72 -0.20
CA HIS A 217 -9.77 12.96 -0.92
C HIS A 217 -10.57 12.15 0.11
N ARG A 218 -11.86 11.83 -0.17
CA ARG A 218 -12.70 10.88 0.60
C ARG A 218 -11.92 9.75 1.24
N ASP A 219 -11.28 9.00 0.35
CA ASP A 219 -10.75 7.67 0.61
C ASP A 219 -9.22 7.73 0.78
N SER A 220 -8.65 8.94 0.93
CA SER A 220 -7.22 9.12 1.14
C SER A 220 -6.92 9.32 2.62
N VAL A 221 -6.11 8.44 3.18
CA VAL A 221 -5.50 8.60 4.49
C VAL A 221 -4.13 9.28 4.32
N PRO A 222 -3.94 10.52 4.79
CA PRO A 222 -2.63 11.17 4.82
C PRO A 222 -1.50 10.29 5.42
N ILE A 223 -0.45 10.11 4.62
CA ILE A 223 0.76 9.39 5.00
C ILE A 223 1.73 10.38 5.67
N ALA A 224 2.05 10.11 6.93
CA ALA A 224 3.06 10.85 7.66
C ALA A 224 4.45 10.66 7.04
N VAL A 225 5.16 11.76 6.83
CA VAL A 225 6.55 11.80 6.40
C VAL A 225 7.38 12.51 7.46
N TYR A 226 8.54 11.97 7.80
CA TYR A 226 9.53 12.62 8.67
C TYR A 226 10.86 12.73 7.90
N ALA A 227 11.65 13.76 8.17
CA ALA A 227 12.91 14.00 7.46
C ALA A 227 14.03 14.48 8.40
N VAL A 228 15.26 14.07 8.12
CA VAL A 228 16.45 14.61 8.81
C VAL A 228 16.83 16.01 8.28
N PRO A 229 17.65 16.79 9.01
CA PRO A 229 18.03 18.13 8.58
C PRO A 229 18.82 18.10 7.25
N GLY A 230 18.53 19.07 6.37
CA GLY A 230 19.17 19.18 5.05
C GLY A 230 18.51 18.34 3.94
N VAL A 231 17.45 17.60 4.23
CA VAL A 231 16.58 17.01 3.19
C VAL A 231 15.82 18.12 2.46
N ASP A 232 15.80 18.05 1.13
CA ASP A 232 14.90 18.85 0.29
C ASP A 232 13.47 18.31 0.42
N VAL A 233 12.73 18.82 1.41
CA VAL A 233 11.39 18.35 1.78
C VAL A 233 10.37 18.58 0.68
N GLN A 234 10.45 19.70 -0.04
CA GLN A 234 9.55 19.99 -1.16
C GLN A 234 9.72 18.93 -2.26
N LYS A 235 10.96 18.63 -2.65
CA LYS A 235 11.26 17.59 -3.64
C LYS A 235 10.90 16.20 -3.13
N LEU A 236 11.14 15.89 -1.84
CA LEU A 236 10.77 14.62 -1.22
C LEU A 236 9.25 14.38 -1.34
N ILE A 237 8.46 15.34 -0.85
CA ILE A 237 7.00 15.26 -0.84
C ILE A 237 6.46 15.17 -2.29
N GLN A 238 6.96 15.98 -3.22
CA GLN A 238 6.61 15.86 -4.65
C GLN A 238 6.99 14.52 -5.30
N THR A 239 8.05 13.85 -4.81
CA THR A 239 8.52 12.55 -5.33
C THR A 239 7.67 11.39 -4.80
N LEU A 240 7.16 11.52 -3.58
CA LEU A 240 6.27 10.54 -2.94
C LEU A 240 4.80 10.70 -3.34
N GLU A 241 4.39 11.90 -3.74
CA GLU A 241 3.00 12.18 -4.07
C GLU A 241 2.55 11.57 -5.42
N PRO A 242 1.54 10.67 -5.45
CA PRO A 242 1.00 10.13 -6.69
C PRO A 242 0.42 11.24 -7.58
N GLY A 243 1.10 11.55 -8.68
CA GLY A 243 0.71 12.61 -9.59
C GLY A 243 0.95 14.04 -9.07
N GLY A 244 1.86 14.21 -8.09
CA GLY A 244 2.11 15.50 -7.41
C GLY A 244 2.30 16.71 -8.34
N SER A 245 2.89 16.54 -9.52
CA SER A 245 3.05 17.61 -10.54
C SER A 245 1.74 18.17 -11.12
N ARG A 246 0.60 17.56 -10.82
CA ARG A 246 -0.75 17.97 -11.24
C ARG A 246 -1.72 18.22 -10.08
N LYS A 247 -1.31 17.89 -8.86
CA LYS A 247 -2.10 18.11 -7.65
C LYS A 247 -1.81 19.50 -7.08
N ARG A 248 -2.78 20.08 -6.39
CA ARG A 248 -2.55 21.23 -5.51
C ARG A 248 -1.99 20.76 -4.17
N PRO A 249 -1.13 21.53 -3.47
CA PRO A 249 -0.55 21.13 -2.18
C PRO A 249 -1.59 20.72 -1.13
N GLU A 250 -2.78 21.34 -1.12
CA GLU A 250 -3.88 20.94 -0.23
C GLU A 250 -4.30 19.46 -0.40
N ASN A 251 -4.18 18.92 -1.62
CA ASN A 251 -4.65 17.58 -2.02
C ASN A 251 -3.53 16.53 -2.03
N PHE A 252 -2.44 16.78 -1.31
CA PHE A 252 -1.33 15.82 -1.18
C PHE A 252 -1.65 14.80 -0.09
N ASN A 253 -1.44 13.52 -0.44
CA ASN A 253 -1.55 12.39 0.47
C ASN A 253 -0.32 12.30 1.37
N CYS A 254 0.88 12.67 0.90
CA CYS A 254 2.09 12.68 1.72
C CYS A 254 2.24 14.03 2.44
N ARG A 255 2.43 14.02 3.77
CA ARG A 255 2.56 15.24 4.59
C ARG A 255 3.69 15.15 5.62
N LEU A 256 4.60 16.12 5.59
CA LEU A 256 5.69 16.27 6.56
C LEU A 256 5.13 16.51 7.98
N GLN A 257 5.64 15.80 8.97
CA GLN A 257 5.19 15.86 10.37
C GLN A 257 6.23 16.40 11.35
N ALA A 258 7.51 16.32 10.99
CA ALA A 258 8.63 16.97 11.68
C ALA A 258 9.90 16.95 10.82
N ILE A 259 10.79 17.91 11.08
CA ILE A 259 12.23 17.72 10.87
C ILE A 259 12.81 17.13 12.16
N LEU A 260 13.44 15.97 12.03
CA LEU A 260 14.03 15.19 13.10
C LEU A 260 15.37 15.80 13.53
N SER A 261 15.71 15.69 14.80
CA SER A 261 16.87 16.36 15.43
C SER A 261 17.77 15.43 16.25
N SER A 262 17.31 14.21 16.51
CA SER A 262 18.00 13.16 17.27
C SER A 262 19.18 12.57 16.50
N SER A 263 20.13 12.00 17.25
CA SER A 263 21.15 11.08 16.70
C SER A 263 20.55 9.75 16.22
N ASP A 264 19.35 9.40 16.69
CA ASP A 264 18.52 8.31 16.17
C ASP A 264 17.19 8.88 15.66
N PRO A 265 17.12 9.27 14.38
CA PRO A 265 15.91 9.81 13.78
C PRO A 265 14.79 8.76 13.63
N VAL A 266 15.13 7.47 13.58
CA VAL A 266 14.11 6.41 13.46
C VAL A 266 13.34 6.28 14.76
N GLN A 267 14.06 6.20 15.88
CA GLN A 267 13.46 6.18 17.22
C GLN A 267 12.63 7.46 17.49
N GLU A 268 13.17 8.64 17.17
CA GLU A 268 12.46 9.93 17.33
C GLU A 268 11.15 9.97 16.54
N ALA A 269 11.14 9.54 15.28
CA ALA A 269 9.94 9.52 14.46
C ALA A 269 8.88 8.52 14.99
N MET A 270 9.32 7.33 15.42
CA MET A 270 8.45 6.30 16.01
C MET A 270 7.79 6.77 17.33
N ASP A 271 8.50 7.56 18.14
CA ASP A 271 7.98 8.08 19.42
C ASP A 271 7.10 9.33 19.24
N LEU A 272 7.37 10.11 18.18
CA LEU A 272 6.60 11.31 17.83
C LEU A 272 5.29 10.98 17.09
N HIS A 273 5.26 9.91 16.29
CA HIS A 273 4.13 9.62 15.41
C HIS A 273 2.79 9.40 16.13
N PRO A 274 2.70 8.63 17.24
CA PRO A 274 1.44 8.53 18.01
C PRO A 274 0.91 9.89 18.45
N GLN A 275 1.80 10.79 18.90
CA GLN A 275 1.45 12.14 19.35
C GLN A 275 0.93 13.02 18.20
N ARG A 276 1.43 12.80 16.97
CA ARG A 276 0.91 13.44 15.75
C ARG A 276 -0.45 12.87 15.36
N CYS A 277 -0.65 11.55 15.46
CA CYS A 277 -1.93 10.88 15.18
C CYS A 277 -3.08 11.29 16.13
N VAL A 278 -2.77 11.66 17.38
CA VAL A 278 -3.74 12.20 18.35
C VAL A 278 -4.21 13.62 17.97
N ARG A 279 -3.40 14.40 17.24
CA ARG A 279 -3.77 15.75 16.78
C ARG A 279 -4.31 15.79 15.36
N ASN A 280 -3.90 14.83 14.53
CA ASN A 280 -4.35 14.69 13.16
C ASN A 280 -4.92 13.27 12.98
N ASN A 281 -6.22 13.15 13.27
CA ASN A 281 -6.92 11.87 13.26
C ASN A 281 -6.93 11.20 11.87
N PHE A 282 -6.67 11.97 10.80
CA PHE A 282 -6.58 11.48 9.42
C PHE A 282 -5.22 10.85 9.06
N LEU A 283 -4.19 10.94 9.91
CA LEU A 283 -2.92 10.27 9.63
C LEU A 283 -3.07 8.74 9.66
N HIS A 284 -2.38 8.07 8.73
CA HIS A 284 -2.23 6.62 8.78
C HIS A 284 -1.57 6.23 10.11
N LYS A 285 -2.25 5.42 10.92
CA LYS A 285 -1.88 5.19 12.33
C LYS A 285 -0.60 4.37 12.51
N PHE A 286 -0.44 3.32 11.69
CA PHE A 286 0.59 2.30 11.89
C PHE A 286 1.74 2.30 10.89
N LEU A 287 1.59 2.93 9.71
CA LEU A 287 2.58 2.93 8.63
C LEU A 287 2.91 4.36 8.19
N PHE A 288 4.20 4.69 8.14
CA PHE A 288 4.68 6.02 7.81
C PHE A 288 6.08 5.99 7.20
N LEU A 289 6.54 7.13 6.70
CA LEU A 289 7.79 7.26 5.93
C LEU A 289 8.82 8.13 6.66
N ILE A 290 10.10 7.71 6.62
CA ILE A 290 11.23 8.45 7.19
C ILE A 290 12.31 8.62 6.13
N ALA A 291 12.59 9.87 5.75
CA ALA A 291 13.77 10.25 4.99
C ALA A 291 14.95 10.47 5.94
N ASP A 292 15.67 9.38 6.22
CA ASP A 292 16.80 9.32 7.16
C ASP A 292 18.13 9.84 6.57
N THR A 293 18.11 10.30 5.32
CA THR A 293 19.28 10.75 4.56
C THR A 293 18.90 11.82 3.55
N THR A 294 19.82 12.76 3.31
CA THR A 294 19.64 13.85 2.34
C THR A 294 19.59 13.36 0.89
N ASP A 295 20.18 12.20 0.58
CA ASP A 295 20.04 11.54 -0.72
C ASP A 295 19.06 10.37 -0.66
N PHE A 296 17.80 10.71 -0.39
CA PHE A 296 16.67 9.80 -0.48
C PHE A 296 16.46 9.21 -1.90
N SER A 297 17.06 9.82 -2.93
CA SER A 297 16.90 9.40 -4.32
C SER A 297 17.74 8.18 -4.68
N GLU A 298 19.01 8.14 -4.25
CA GLU A 298 19.85 6.94 -4.38
C GLU A 298 19.70 6.00 -3.20
N SER A 299 19.57 6.51 -1.98
CA SER A 299 19.48 5.69 -0.76
C SER A 299 18.08 5.13 -0.51
N GLY A 300 17.04 5.64 -1.19
CA GLY A 300 15.66 5.36 -0.82
C GLY A 300 15.29 5.96 0.54
N ILE A 301 14.14 5.57 1.07
CA ILE A 301 13.62 5.99 2.37
C ILE A 301 13.22 4.78 3.20
N LEU A 302 13.00 4.97 4.49
CA LEU A 302 12.47 3.94 5.38
C LEU A 302 10.94 4.01 5.39
N LEU A 303 10.30 2.88 5.11
CA LEU A 303 8.95 2.60 5.58
C LEU A 303 9.05 2.07 7.01
N ALA A 304 8.33 2.71 7.93
CA ALA A 304 8.28 2.38 9.35
C ALA A 304 6.93 1.78 9.71
N SER A 305 6.93 0.87 10.70
CA SER A 305 5.71 0.31 11.29
C SER A 305 5.69 0.48 12.81
N LEU A 306 4.58 0.96 13.37
CA LEU A 306 4.31 0.90 14.81
C LEU A 306 3.75 -0.47 15.26
N GLY A 307 3.52 -1.38 14.32
CA GLY A 307 2.83 -2.64 14.54
C GLY A 307 1.32 -2.50 14.38
N GLY A 308 0.64 -3.63 14.20
CA GLY A 308 -0.81 -3.68 13.96
C GLY A 308 -1.18 -4.90 13.12
N GLN A 309 -2.44 -5.00 12.73
CA GLN A 309 -2.94 -6.05 11.85
C GLN A 309 -3.91 -5.44 10.83
N VAL A 310 -3.86 -5.93 9.59
CA VAL A 310 -4.86 -5.65 8.56
C VAL A 310 -5.21 -6.98 7.91
N LYS A 311 -6.49 -7.39 8.00
CA LYS A 311 -6.97 -8.70 7.55
C LYS A 311 -6.12 -9.83 8.18
N ASP A 312 -5.54 -10.72 7.37
CA ASP A 312 -4.65 -11.80 7.81
C ASP A 312 -3.17 -11.39 7.92
N LYS A 313 -2.82 -10.11 7.73
CA LYS A 313 -1.44 -9.61 7.74
C LYS A 313 -1.12 -8.90 9.05
N GLN A 314 -0.20 -9.48 9.83
CA GLN A 314 0.37 -8.82 11.00
C GLN A 314 1.62 -8.01 10.63
N PHE A 315 1.72 -6.79 11.16
CA PHE A 315 2.87 -5.91 11.01
C PHE A 315 3.66 -5.85 12.31
N PRO A 316 5.00 -5.97 12.27
CA PRO A 316 5.82 -5.93 13.48
C PRO A 316 5.97 -4.51 14.02
N ALA A 317 5.97 -4.39 15.35
CA ALA A 317 6.12 -3.11 16.02
C ALA A 317 7.55 -2.57 15.97
N ARG A 318 7.67 -1.26 15.71
CA ARG A 318 8.92 -0.48 15.69
C ARG A 318 9.97 -0.96 14.67
N GLU A 319 9.52 -1.64 13.62
CA GLU A 319 10.36 -2.17 12.55
C GLU A 319 10.47 -1.20 11.37
N THR A 320 11.54 -1.31 10.59
CA THR A 320 11.69 -0.55 9.35
C THR A 320 12.09 -1.40 8.15
N GLN A 321 11.74 -0.93 6.95
CA GLN A 321 12.23 -1.49 5.70
C GLN A 321 12.54 -0.38 4.69
N ARG A 322 13.69 -0.49 4.02
CA ARG A 322 14.13 0.53 3.06
C ARG A 322 13.51 0.28 1.69
N VAL A 323 12.78 1.27 1.19
CA VAL A 323 12.03 1.26 -0.08
C VAL A 323 12.57 2.34 -1.04
N ALA A 324 12.34 2.17 -2.34
CA ALA A 324 12.68 3.21 -3.30
C ALA A 324 11.81 4.46 -3.07
N CYS A 325 12.43 5.64 -2.96
CA CYS A 325 11.70 6.90 -2.79
C CYS A 325 11.00 7.30 -4.09
N THR A 326 9.82 6.73 -4.33
CA THR A 326 8.91 7.08 -5.42
C THR A 326 7.47 6.85 -4.96
N ALA A 327 6.54 7.64 -5.48
CA ALA A 327 5.10 7.45 -5.27
C ALA A 327 4.63 6.01 -5.57
N LYS A 328 5.21 5.35 -6.59
CA LYS A 328 4.91 3.95 -6.86
C LYS A 328 5.40 3.06 -5.72
N SER A 329 6.71 3.00 -5.48
CA SER A 329 7.30 1.98 -4.59
C SER A 329 7.13 2.21 -3.10
N ALA A 330 7.02 3.46 -2.63
CA ALA A 330 6.90 3.78 -1.21
C ALA A 330 5.44 3.96 -0.75
N VAL A 331 4.60 4.51 -1.61
CA VAL A 331 3.19 4.80 -1.28
C VAL A 331 2.27 3.71 -1.83
N GLN A 332 2.22 3.51 -3.14
CA GLN A 332 1.28 2.56 -3.77
C GLN A 332 1.65 1.10 -3.45
N ASP A 333 2.82 0.65 -3.90
CA ASP A 333 3.34 -0.72 -3.81
C ASP A 333 3.60 -1.20 -2.37
N ALA A 334 3.66 -0.27 -1.41
CA ALA A 334 3.97 -0.55 -0.02
C ALA A 334 2.83 -0.15 0.94
N ILE A 335 2.64 1.14 1.23
CA ILE A 335 1.65 1.55 2.23
C ILE A 335 0.22 1.18 1.79
N CYS A 336 -0.21 1.52 0.57
CA CYS A 336 -1.58 1.23 0.13
C CYS A 336 -1.85 -0.29 0.04
N THR A 337 -0.92 -1.10 -0.48
CA THR A 337 -1.11 -2.56 -0.53
C THR A 337 -1.08 -3.21 0.86
N MET A 338 -0.30 -2.68 1.82
CA MET A 338 -0.30 -3.15 3.20
C MET A 338 -1.59 -2.77 3.93
N ALA A 339 -2.03 -1.51 3.81
CA ALA A 339 -3.29 -1.01 4.37
C ALA A 339 -4.53 -1.72 3.79
N GLN A 340 -4.42 -2.31 2.59
CA GLN A 340 -5.48 -3.13 1.99
C GLN A 340 -5.35 -4.63 2.33
N GLY A 341 -4.36 -5.04 3.12
CA GLY A 341 -4.04 -6.43 3.46
C GLY A 341 -3.51 -7.26 2.28
N LEU A 342 -3.24 -6.64 1.13
CA LEU A 342 -2.73 -7.30 -0.08
C LEU A 342 -1.25 -7.70 0.08
N ARG A 343 -0.49 -6.99 0.91
CA ARG A 343 0.94 -7.21 1.13
C ARG A 343 1.28 -7.31 2.62
N GLY A 344 2.09 -8.30 2.99
CA GLY A 344 2.66 -8.43 4.34
C GLY A 344 3.97 -7.64 4.52
N TRP A 345 4.43 -7.48 5.76
CA TRP A 345 5.66 -6.74 6.08
C TRP A 345 6.92 -7.33 5.43
N THR A 346 7.05 -8.66 5.52
CA THR A 346 8.07 -9.47 4.85
C THR A 346 7.43 -10.29 3.73
N PRO A 347 8.14 -10.55 2.63
CA PRO A 347 7.77 -11.62 1.69
C PRO A 347 7.61 -12.96 2.44
N PRO A 348 6.76 -13.87 1.95
CA PRO A 348 6.64 -15.22 2.52
C PRO A 348 7.99 -15.95 2.54
N GLU A 349 8.21 -16.79 3.55
CA GLU A 349 9.40 -17.63 3.64
C GLU A 349 9.51 -18.56 2.42
N GLY A 350 10.71 -18.70 1.86
CA GLY A 350 10.96 -19.48 0.64
C GLY A 350 10.49 -18.83 -0.68
N GLU A 351 9.78 -17.70 -0.68
CA GLU A 351 9.45 -16.97 -1.92
C GLU A 351 10.57 -15.98 -2.29
N HIS A 352 11.75 -16.53 -2.64
CA HIS A 352 12.88 -15.77 -3.20
C HIS A 352 12.53 -15.14 -4.57
N CYS A 353 13.37 -14.23 -5.07
CA CYS A 353 13.18 -13.59 -6.38
C CYS A 353 14.48 -13.58 -7.18
N VAL A 354 14.47 -14.11 -8.41
CA VAL A 354 15.65 -14.23 -9.28
C VAL A 354 15.47 -13.47 -10.59
N TYR A 355 16.54 -12.90 -11.14
CA TYR A 355 16.47 -12.23 -12.44
C TYR A 355 16.65 -13.22 -13.59
N VAL A 356 16.03 -12.95 -14.74
CA VAL A 356 16.04 -13.82 -15.92
C VAL A 356 16.47 -13.04 -17.16
N PHE A 357 17.70 -13.27 -17.61
CA PHE A 357 18.21 -12.74 -18.88
C PHE A 357 17.82 -13.66 -20.05
N ARG A 358 17.50 -13.07 -21.22
CA ARG A 358 17.11 -13.79 -22.43
C ARG A 358 18.02 -13.47 -23.60
N TRP A 359 18.69 -14.47 -24.16
CA TRP A 359 19.59 -14.30 -25.30
C TRP A 359 18.81 -14.07 -26.59
N LYS A 360 18.77 -12.81 -27.02
CA LYS A 360 18.38 -12.44 -28.37
C LYS A 360 19.60 -12.61 -29.28
N ARG A 361 19.53 -13.54 -30.23
CA ARG A 361 20.46 -13.63 -31.37
C ARG A 361 19.73 -13.08 -32.59
N ARG A 362 20.41 -12.26 -33.37
CA ARG A 362 19.87 -11.44 -34.47
C ARG A 362 19.13 -12.14 -35.61
N HIS A 363 19.14 -13.48 -35.67
CA HIS A 363 18.66 -14.27 -36.82
C HIS A 363 17.85 -15.54 -36.46
N ASP A 364 17.35 -15.67 -35.23
CA ASP A 364 16.73 -16.92 -34.76
C ASP A 364 15.21 -16.78 -34.56
N GLU A 365 14.43 -17.09 -35.60
CA GLU A 365 12.97 -16.93 -35.67
C GLU A 365 12.19 -17.92 -34.78
N LYS A 366 12.86 -18.94 -34.23
CA LYS A 366 12.21 -20.06 -33.51
C LYS A 366 12.09 -19.87 -31.99
N LYS A 367 12.46 -18.70 -31.45
CA LYS A 367 12.60 -18.50 -30.01
C LYS A 367 11.26 -18.27 -29.31
N GLN A 368 10.97 -19.08 -28.29
CA GLN A 368 9.82 -18.90 -27.41
C GLN A 368 9.81 -17.46 -26.81
N PRO A 369 8.64 -16.79 -26.77
CA PRO A 369 8.53 -15.44 -26.21
C PRO A 369 8.48 -15.52 -24.66
N PRO A 370 8.78 -14.43 -23.92
CA PRO A 370 8.89 -14.47 -22.45
C PRO A 370 7.65 -15.03 -21.75
N GLU A 371 6.47 -14.76 -22.31
CA GLU A 371 5.15 -15.19 -21.85
C GLU A 371 4.96 -16.73 -21.95
N ARG A 372 5.82 -17.45 -22.68
CA ARG A 372 5.86 -18.92 -22.65
C ARG A 372 6.83 -19.50 -21.62
N ILE A 373 7.88 -18.77 -21.26
CA ILE A 373 8.94 -19.28 -20.38
C ILE A 373 8.65 -18.91 -18.93
N ALA A 374 8.06 -17.74 -18.69
CA ALA A 374 7.74 -17.28 -17.36
C ALA A 374 6.77 -18.24 -16.60
N PRO A 375 5.70 -18.79 -17.20
CA PRO A 375 4.85 -19.80 -16.54
C PRO A 375 5.55 -21.14 -16.27
N LEU A 376 6.63 -21.45 -16.99
CA LEU A 376 7.43 -22.68 -16.79
C LEU A 376 8.43 -22.55 -15.65
N LEU A 377 8.93 -21.33 -15.41
CA LEU A 377 9.81 -21.00 -14.28
C LEU A 377 9.02 -20.67 -13.01
N ASP A 378 7.80 -20.14 -13.17
CA ASP A 378 6.95 -19.67 -12.10
C ASP A 378 5.48 -19.99 -12.43
N ALA A 379 4.97 -21.09 -11.87
CA ALA A 379 3.60 -21.54 -12.11
C ALA A 379 2.52 -20.54 -11.64
N LYS A 380 2.87 -19.53 -10.83
CA LYS A 380 1.98 -18.45 -10.40
C LYS A 380 2.07 -17.21 -11.30
N TRP A 381 2.88 -17.22 -12.37
CA TRP A 381 3.22 -16.04 -13.18
C TRP A 381 2.01 -15.21 -13.63
N ASP A 382 1.05 -15.83 -14.31
CA ASP A 382 -0.15 -15.16 -14.86
C ASP A 382 -1.32 -15.10 -13.86
N ARG A 383 -1.12 -15.37 -12.55
CA ARG A 383 -2.21 -15.36 -11.57
C ARG A 383 -2.75 -13.93 -11.37
N PRO A 384 -4.02 -13.64 -11.68
CA PRO A 384 -4.63 -12.34 -11.39
C PRO A 384 -4.64 -12.09 -9.87
N GLY A 385 -4.39 -10.85 -9.45
CA GLY A 385 -4.37 -10.48 -8.03
C GLY A 385 -3.19 -11.04 -7.23
N ARG A 386 -2.10 -11.47 -7.88
CA ARG A 386 -0.86 -11.86 -7.19
C ARG A 386 -0.28 -10.68 -6.37
N PRO A 387 -0.03 -10.84 -5.07
CA PRO A 387 0.65 -9.84 -4.25
C PRO A 387 2.05 -9.45 -4.76
N GLU A 388 2.43 -8.18 -4.61
CA GLU A 388 3.82 -7.77 -4.77
C GLU A 388 4.67 -8.33 -3.62
N GLY A 389 5.82 -8.90 -3.97
CA GLY A 389 6.67 -9.68 -3.07
C GLY A 389 6.55 -11.19 -3.30
N GLU A 390 5.50 -11.69 -3.95
CA GLU A 390 5.39 -13.11 -4.33
C GLU A 390 6.11 -13.46 -5.66
N GLU A 391 6.64 -12.49 -6.42
CA GLU A 391 7.21 -12.79 -7.75
C GLU A 391 8.53 -13.57 -7.66
N ARG A 392 8.55 -14.79 -8.20
CA ARG A 392 9.74 -15.65 -8.20
C ARG A 392 10.79 -15.22 -9.20
N ILE A 393 10.35 -14.56 -10.28
CA ILE A 393 11.21 -14.16 -11.39
C ILE A 393 10.99 -12.71 -11.82
N LEU A 394 12.08 -12.04 -12.19
CA LEU A 394 12.08 -10.73 -12.85
C LEU A 394 12.68 -10.87 -14.25
N LEU A 395 11.90 -10.59 -15.29
CA LEU A 395 12.35 -10.69 -16.68
C LEU A 395 13.21 -9.49 -17.08
N ALA A 396 14.35 -9.74 -17.72
CA ALA A 396 15.15 -8.69 -18.32
C ALA A 396 14.38 -7.97 -19.44
N GLY A 397 13.95 -6.74 -19.16
CA GLY A 397 13.23 -5.91 -20.11
C GLY A 397 14.00 -5.69 -21.43
N SER A 398 13.26 -5.50 -22.53
CA SER A 398 13.83 -5.17 -23.83
C SER A 398 14.41 -3.75 -23.83
N ARG A 399 15.65 -3.58 -23.35
CA ARG A 399 16.33 -2.28 -23.36
C ARG A 399 16.84 -1.93 -24.76
N PHE A 400 16.74 -0.65 -25.09
CA PHE A 400 17.46 -0.03 -26.20
C PHE A 400 18.60 0.82 -25.63
N VAL A 401 19.84 0.56 -26.06
CA VAL A 401 20.99 1.43 -25.83
C VAL A 401 21.02 2.48 -26.93
N ARG A 402 21.03 3.75 -26.54
CA ARG A 402 21.14 4.90 -27.46
C ARG A 402 22.54 5.50 -27.35
N GLU A 403 23.43 5.06 -28.22
CA GLU A 403 24.72 5.74 -28.42
C GLU A 403 24.48 7.14 -29.02
N PRO A 404 25.20 8.19 -28.60
CA PRO A 404 25.09 9.52 -29.20
C PRO A 404 25.31 9.47 -30.72
N GLY A 405 24.40 10.07 -31.48
CA GLY A 405 24.44 10.06 -32.95
C GLY A 405 23.95 8.78 -33.64
N GLN A 406 23.50 7.76 -32.89
CA GLN A 406 22.97 6.52 -33.47
C GLN A 406 21.49 6.29 -33.12
N LEU A 407 20.83 5.48 -33.95
CA LEU A 407 19.50 4.95 -33.63
C LEU A 407 19.59 4.00 -32.42
N PRO A 408 18.58 3.95 -31.53
CA PRO A 408 18.59 3.07 -30.38
C PRO A 408 18.73 1.60 -30.80
N LYS A 409 19.81 0.94 -30.37
CA LYS A 409 20.05 -0.49 -30.62
C LYS A 409 19.46 -1.29 -29.47
N MET A 410 18.62 -2.26 -29.78
CA MET A 410 18.16 -3.25 -28.81
C MET A 410 19.34 -4.07 -28.27
N VAL A 411 19.41 -4.26 -26.94
CA VAL A 411 20.47 -5.04 -26.31
C VAL A 411 20.31 -6.53 -26.61
N GLU A 412 21.36 -7.15 -27.13
CA GLU A 412 21.46 -8.61 -27.25
C GLU A 412 22.20 -9.16 -26.01
N TRP A 413 21.45 -9.78 -25.08
CA TRP A 413 22.03 -10.36 -23.85
C TRP A 413 22.71 -11.70 -24.13
N ASP A 414 24.01 -11.73 -24.40
CA ASP A 414 24.78 -12.95 -24.17
C ASP A 414 25.13 -13.11 -22.68
N LEU A 415 25.73 -14.25 -22.30
CA LEU A 415 26.13 -14.52 -20.90
C LEU A 415 27.13 -13.46 -20.38
N ARG A 416 27.98 -12.91 -21.25
CA ARG A 416 28.98 -11.90 -20.84
C ARG A 416 28.28 -10.58 -20.52
N ALA A 417 27.42 -10.10 -21.43
CA ALA A 417 26.62 -8.90 -21.23
C ALA A 417 25.68 -9.02 -20.02
N ALA A 418 25.14 -10.21 -19.72
CA ALA A 418 24.37 -10.47 -18.52
C ALA A 418 25.20 -10.33 -17.24
N VAL A 419 26.42 -10.90 -17.21
CA VAL A 419 27.35 -10.80 -16.07
C VAL A 419 27.86 -9.37 -15.87
N GLU A 420 28.29 -8.69 -16.94
CA GLU A 420 28.74 -7.30 -16.89
C GLU A 420 27.62 -6.35 -16.44
N LYS A 421 26.35 -6.70 -16.70
CA LYS A 421 25.18 -5.95 -16.24
C LYS A 421 24.72 -6.30 -14.81
N TRP A 422 25.12 -7.46 -14.28
CA TRP A 422 24.58 -8.01 -13.04
C TRP A 422 24.69 -7.08 -11.82
N PRO A 423 25.82 -6.38 -11.59
CA PRO A 423 25.92 -5.41 -10.49
C PRO A 423 24.88 -4.29 -10.58
N GLU A 424 24.62 -3.74 -11.77
CA GLU A 424 23.64 -2.67 -11.95
C GLU A 424 22.22 -3.19 -11.73
N VAL A 425 21.92 -4.44 -12.12
CA VAL A 425 20.62 -5.07 -11.79
C VAL A 425 20.47 -5.22 -10.28
N CYS A 426 21.51 -5.68 -9.58
CA CYS A 426 21.48 -5.79 -8.12
C CYS A 426 21.29 -4.44 -7.42
N TRP A 427 21.88 -3.36 -7.97
CA TRP A 427 21.59 -2.00 -7.51
C TRP A 427 20.17 -1.56 -7.83
N GLU A 428 19.67 -1.78 -9.06
CA GLU A 428 18.30 -1.43 -9.45
C GLU A 428 17.25 -2.17 -8.59
N GLN A 429 17.50 -3.43 -8.20
CA GLN A 429 16.62 -4.24 -7.35
C GLN A 429 16.94 -4.17 -5.85
N ARG A 430 17.80 -3.26 -5.40
CA ARG A 430 18.36 -3.25 -4.02
C ARG A 430 17.34 -3.23 -2.88
N PHE A 431 16.14 -2.71 -3.13
CA PHE A 431 15.05 -2.59 -2.16
C PHE A 431 14.10 -3.80 -2.09
N ARG A 432 14.22 -4.76 -3.02
CA ARG A 432 13.43 -6.01 -2.96
C ARG A 432 14.09 -6.98 -1.97
N ARG A 433 13.47 -7.13 -0.78
CA ARG A 433 13.99 -7.97 0.32
C ARG A 433 14.27 -9.44 -0.08
N ASN A 434 13.47 -10.00 -0.98
CA ASN A 434 13.64 -11.38 -1.47
C ASN A 434 14.56 -11.51 -2.70
N PHE A 435 15.15 -10.43 -3.21
CA PHE A 435 15.96 -10.47 -4.42
C PHE A 435 17.34 -11.12 -4.22
N VAL A 436 17.59 -12.18 -4.97
CA VAL A 436 18.78 -13.02 -4.85
C VAL A 436 19.94 -12.45 -5.67
N ARG A 437 20.95 -11.87 -4.98
CA ARG A 437 22.12 -11.25 -5.64
C ARG A 437 23.20 -12.22 -6.11
N LYS A 438 23.16 -13.49 -5.70
CA LYS A 438 24.19 -14.51 -6.05
C LYS A 438 23.83 -15.36 -7.26
N TYR A 439 22.58 -15.35 -7.70
CA TYR A 439 22.07 -16.24 -8.74
C TYR A 439 21.14 -15.51 -9.72
N PHE A 440 21.27 -15.82 -11.00
CA PHE A 440 20.31 -15.44 -12.03
C PHE A 440 20.14 -16.56 -13.07
N LEU A 441 19.08 -16.47 -13.86
CA LEU A 441 18.80 -17.41 -14.94
C LEU A 441 19.13 -16.80 -16.31
N CYS A 442 19.66 -17.62 -17.20
CA CYS A 442 19.85 -17.32 -18.61
C CYS A 442 19.02 -18.29 -19.48
N VAL A 443 18.12 -17.71 -20.29
CA VAL A 443 17.46 -18.37 -21.42
C VAL A 443 18.32 -18.12 -22.66
N ASP A 444 19.23 -19.05 -22.94
CA ASP A 444 20.22 -18.94 -24.02
C ASP A 444 19.86 -19.76 -25.28
N THR A 445 18.97 -20.73 -25.14
CA THR A 445 18.52 -21.69 -26.18
C THR A 445 17.28 -21.23 -26.96
N GLY A 446 16.89 -22.01 -27.97
CA GLY A 446 15.68 -21.77 -28.76
C GLY A 446 14.42 -22.35 -28.11
N ASP A 447 14.57 -23.51 -27.47
CA ASP A 447 13.52 -24.32 -26.87
C ASP A 447 13.88 -24.65 -25.41
N ALA A 448 13.43 -23.80 -24.47
CA ALA A 448 13.79 -23.94 -23.05
C ALA A 448 13.11 -25.15 -22.37
N GLU A 449 12.00 -25.65 -22.91
CA GLU A 449 11.34 -26.87 -22.44
C GLU A 449 12.21 -28.10 -22.69
N LYS A 450 12.81 -28.22 -23.89
CA LYS A 450 13.66 -29.37 -24.25
C LYS A 450 15.10 -29.21 -23.78
N GLU A 451 15.66 -28.01 -23.93
CA GLU A 451 17.09 -27.74 -23.68
C GLU A 451 17.37 -27.20 -22.28
N GLY A 452 16.34 -26.87 -21.50
CA GLY A 452 16.46 -26.29 -20.15
C GLY A 452 16.82 -24.81 -20.12
N VAL A 453 17.13 -24.32 -18.92
CA VAL A 453 17.67 -22.97 -18.65
C VAL A 453 19.03 -23.05 -17.96
N MET A 454 19.78 -21.95 -17.96
CA MET A 454 21.12 -21.88 -17.35
C MET A 454 21.02 -21.13 -16.03
N VAL A 455 21.27 -21.81 -14.92
CA VAL A 455 21.50 -21.16 -13.63
C VAL A 455 22.93 -20.62 -13.64
N VAL A 456 23.08 -19.34 -13.37
CA VAL A 456 24.36 -18.64 -13.26
C VAL A 456 24.59 -18.26 -11.80
N LYS A 457 25.71 -18.69 -11.23
CA LYS A 457 26.18 -18.30 -9.91
C LYS A 457 27.27 -17.25 -10.04
N ILE A 458 27.21 -16.20 -9.25
CA ILE A 458 28.23 -15.17 -9.16
C ILE A 458 28.85 -15.21 -7.75
N ASP A 459 30.15 -15.50 -7.69
CA ASP A 459 30.89 -15.65 -6.44
C ASP A 459 31.38 -14.28 -5.91
N TRP A 460 30.45 -13.55 -5.32
CA TRP A 460 30.66 -12.24 -4.71
C TRP A 460 29.87 -12.06 -3.42
N ASP A 461 30.25 -11.04 -2.66
CA ASP A 461 29.58 -10.57 -1.44
C ASP A 461 28.17 -10.01 -1.71
N GLY A 462 27.93 -9.47 -2.90
CA GLY A 462 26.69 -8.74 -3.22
C GLY A 462 26.68 -7.32 -2.68
N ASP A 463 27.86 -6.77 -2.36
CA ASP A 463 28.00 -5.37 -1.97
C ASP A 463 27.76 -4.45 -3.17
N ILE A 464 26.88 -3.49 -2.93
CA ILE A 464 26.43 -2.48 -3.87
C ILE A 464 26.33 -1.11 -3.18
N SER A 465 26.79 -1.00 -1.92
CA SER A 465 26.74 0.22 -1.09
C SER A 465 27.44 1.42 -1.73
N GLY A 466 28.35 1.16 -2.68
CA GLY A 466 29.08 2.16 -3.44
C GLY A 466 28.27 3.03 -4.42
N GLY A 467 26.98 2.75 -4.64
CA GLY A 467 26.12 3.52 -5.55
C GLY A 467 26.08 2.98 -6.98
N LYS A 468 25.24 3.57 -7.84
CA LYS A 468 24.97 3.05 -9.20
C LYS A 468 26.23 2.95 -10.07
N GLU A 469 27.07 3.98 -10.05
CA GLU A 469 28.23 4.04 -10.94
C GLU A 469 29.33 3.08 -10.48
N LYS A 470 29.64 2.99 -9.18
CA LYS A 470 30.58 1.98 -8.68
C LYS A 470 30.11 0.54 -8.94
N ALA A 471 28.80 0.28 -8.88
CA ALA A 471 28.27 -1.02 -9.27
C ALA A 471 28.63 -1.38 -10.72
N LYS A 472 28.49 -0.43 -11.68
CA LYS A 472 28.87 -0.66 -13.10
C LYS A 472 30.36 -0.93 -13.31
N GLU A 473 31.22 -0.48 -12.40
CA GLU A 473 32.68 -0.68 -12.46
C GLU A 473 33.12 -2.08 -11.97
N LEU A 474 32.22 -2.87 -11.37
CA LEU A 474 32.53 -4.21 -10.85
C LEU A 474 32.65 -5.26 -11.97
N ASP A 475 33.88 -5.65 -12.30
CA ASP A 475 34.15 -6.82 -13.14
C ASP A 475 33.94 -8.13 -12.35
N LEU A 476 32.81 -8.79 -12.61
CA LEU A 476 32.47 -10.09 -12.04
C LEU A 476 32.75 -11.27 -13.00
N THR A 477 33.34 -11.05 -14.18
CA THR A 477 33.53 -12.09 -15.20
C THR A 477 34.37 -13.28 -14.71
N THR A 478 35.35 -13.05 -13.85
CA THR A 478 36.22 -14.11 -13.31
C THR A 478 35.56 -14.99 -12.23
N LYS A 479 34.39 -14.56 -11.71
CA LYS A 479 33.67 -15.11 -10.54
C LYS A 479 32.44 -15.96 -10.92
N VAL A 480 32.30 -16.33 -12.19
CA VAL A 480 31.06 -16.93 -12.72
C VAL A 480 31.11 -18.46 -12.76
N GLY A 481 30.12 -19.09 -12.15
CA GLY A 481 29.75 -20.50 -12.36
C GLY A 481 28.47 -20.61 -13.19
N LYS A 482 28.32 -21.70 -13.94
CA LYS A 482 27.10 -22.01 -14.71
C LYS A 482 26.68 -23.48 -14.58
N MET A 483 25.39 -23.72 -14.57
CA MET A 483 24.76 -25.04 -14.54
C MET A 483 23.55 -25.07 -15.46
N ARG A 484 23.34 -26.15 -16.21
CA ARG A 484 22.15 -26.37 -17.04
C ARG A 484 21.16 -27.23 -16.24
N VAL A 485 19.90 -26.82 -16.23
CA VAL A 485 18.81 -27.53 -15.53
C VAL A 485 17.52 -27.51 -16.36
N GLY A 486 16.61 -28.46 -16.13
CA GLY A 486 15.29 -28.43 -16.74
C GLY A 486 14.53 -27.15 -16.33
N VAL A 487 13.77 -26.55 -17.25
CA VAL A 487 13.09 -25.26 -16.97
C VAL A 487 12.16 -25.34 -15.76
N GLY A 488 11.35 -26.39 -15.63
CA GLY A 488 10.45 -26.60 -14.49
C GLY A 488 11.15 -26.96 -13.17
N GLU A 489 12.44 -27.30 -13.21
CA GLU A 489 13.25 -27.57 -12.00
C GLU A 489 14.05 -26.33 -11.57
N ALA A 490 14.26 -25.37 -12.47
CA ALA A 490 15.20 -24.27 -12.29
C ALA A 490 14.91 -23.42 -11.05
N TRP A 491 13.62 -23.19 -10.76
CA TRP A 491 13.19 -22.52 -9.55
C TRP A 491 13.65 -23.28 -8.29
N ASN A 492 13.27 -24.55 -8.17
CA ASN A 492 13.60 -25.40 -7.02
C ASN A 492 15.12 -25.54 -6.84
N VAL A 493 15.88 -25.58 -7.94
CA VAL A 493 17.34 -25.59 -7.91
C VAL A 493 17.88 -24.31 -7.29
N VAL A 494 17.45 -23.12 -7.73
CA VAL A 494 17.95 -21.86 -7.16
C VAL A 494 17.47 -21.68 -5.73
N ASN A 495 16.22 -22.04 -5.42
CA ASN A 495 15.67 -21.95 -4.07
C ASN A 495 16.53 -22.77 -3.09
N GLY A 496 16.78 -24.05 -3.40
CA GLY A 496 17.62 -24.90 -2.56
C GLY A 496 19.10 -24.48 -2.48
N LEU A 497 19.63 -23.80 -3.51
CA LEU A 497 20.95 -23.19 -3.48
C LEU A 497 21.03 -21.95 -2.56
N VAL A 498 19.92 -21.23 -2.38
CA VAL A 498 19.84 -20.06 -1.48
C VAL A 498 19.58 -20.51 -0.03
N GLU A 499 18.70 -21.49 0.17
CA GLU A 499 18.38 -22.10 1.47
C GLU A 499 19.50 -23.01 2.00
N GLY A 500 20.45 -23.40 1.16
CA GLY A 500 21.52 -24.34 1.52
C GLY A 500 21.08 -25.81 1.58
N THR A 501 19.86 -26.13 1.14
CA THR A 501 19.34 -27.51 1.01
C THR A 501 19.92 -28.24 -0.21
N ARG A 502 20.62 -27.52 -1.11
CA ARG A 502 21.35 -28.06 -2.27
C ARG A 502 22.74 -27.44 -2.41
N GLU A 503 23.73 -28.26 -2.75
CA GLU A 503 25.09 -27.80 -3.09
C GLU A 503 25.24 -27.35 -4.56
N TRP A 504 26.27 -26.57 -4.85
CA TRP A 504 26.56 -26.09 -6.20
C TRP A 504 27.36 -27.10 -7.03
N GLU A 505 26.71 -27.69 -8.03
CA GLU A 505 27.28 -28.73 -8.91
C GLU A 505 27.77 -28.18 -10.27
N GLY A 506 27.65 -26.86 -10.50
CA GLY A 506 27.95 -26.24 -11.79
C GLY A 506 29.44 -25.96 -12.05
N VAL A 507 29.80 -25.87 -13.33
CA VAL A 507 31.18 -25.62 -13.78
C VAL A 507 31.52 -24.13 -13.85
N LYS A 508 32.80 -23.78 -13.78
CA LYS A 508 33.26 -22.38 -14.00
C LYS A 508 32.98 -21.95 -15.44
N ALA A 509 32.62 -20.68 -15.65
CA ALA A 509 32.46 -20.12 -16.98
C ALA A 509 33.83 -19.84 -17.63
N GLU A 510 34.06 -20.39 -18.81
CA GLU A 510 35.21 -20.07 -19.66
C GLU A 510 34.86 -18.96 -20.65
N TRP A 511 35.65 -17.89 -20.66
CA TRP A 511 35.54 -16.81 -21.64
C TRP A 511 36.60 -16.99 -22.71
N ARG A 512 36.19 -17.36 -23.92
CA ARG A 512 37.06 -17.22 -25.09
C ARG A 512 37.18 -15.73 -25.39
N MET A 513 38.35 -15.14 -25.10
CA MET A 513 38.71 -13.80 -25.56
C MET A 513 38.38 -13.67 -27.06
N PRO A 514 37.64 -12.66 -27.50
CA PRO A 514 37.57 -12.36 -28.93
C PRO A 514 39.00 -12.06 -29.39
N ILE A 515 39.49 -12.83 -30.36
CA ILE A 515 40.80 -12.62 -30.96
C ILE A 515 40.80 -11.18 -31.49
N LYS A 516 41.63 -10.31 -30.90
CA LYS A 516 41.90 -9.00 -31.48
C LYS A 516 42.53 -9.26 -32.85
N LEU A 517 41.74 -9.09 -33.91
CA LEU A 517 42.26 -8.92 -35.27
C LEU A 517 43.09 -7.65 -35.26
N THR A 518 44.40 -7.80 -35.08
CA THR A 518 45.36 -6.71 -35.25
C THR A 518 45.26 -6.22 -36.68
N SER A 519 44.90 -4.95 -36.84
CA SER A 519 44.73 -4.29 -38.13
C SER A 519 46.08 -3.94 -38.76
N ASP A 520 46.94 -4.94 -38.94
CA ASP A 520 48.19 -4.81 -39.70
C ASP A 520 47.91 -5.16 -41.16
N GLY A 521 47.50 -4.12 -41.90
CA GLY A 521 47.00 -4.24 -43.28
C GLY A 521 47.16 -2.96 -44.11
N GLN A 522 48.13 -2.11 -43.76
CA GLN A 522 48.60 -0.99 -44.57
C GLN A 522 50.13 -1.14 -44.75
N GLY A 523 50.70 -1.06 -45.95
CA GLY A 523 50.04 -1.01 -47.25
C GLY A 523 51.02 -1.40 -48.36
N GLY A 524 50.52 -2.00 -49.44
CA GLY A 524 51.31 -2.22 -50.64
C GLY A 524 51.43 -0.91 -51.43
N GLU A 525 52.65 -0.40 -51.59
CA GLU A 525 52.92 0.68 -52.53
C GLU A 525 52.51 0.25 -53.95
N LYS A 526 51.60 1.00 -54.56
CA LYS A 526 51.45 1.03 -56.02
C LYS A 526 52.06 2.31 -56.52
N SER A 527 53.17 2.18 -57.25
CA SER A 527 53.73 3.25 -58.05
C SER A 527 52.75 3.70 -59.13
N SER A 528 52.69 5.01 -59.31
CA SER A 528 51.86 5.70 -60.30
C SER A 528 52.40 5.54 -61.72
N SER A 529 51.45 5.44 -62.66
CA SER A 529 51.50 6.14 -63.95
C SER A 529 50.19 6.93 -64.09
#